data_AF-A0A554KFQ8-F1
#
_entry.id   AF-A0A554KFQ8-F1
#
_cell.length_a   1.000
_cell.length_b   1.000
_cell.length_c   1.000
_cell.angle_alpha   90.00
_cell.angle_beta   90.00
_cell.angle_gamma   90.00
#
_symmetry.space_group_name_H-M   'P 1'
#
loop_
_entity.id
_entity.type
_entity.pdbx_description
1 polymer ?
#
loop_
_entity_poly.entity_id
_entity_poly.type
_entity_poly.pdbx_seq_one_letter_code
_entity_poly.pdbx_strand_id
1 'polypeptide(L)'
;MKSNSNKVFIYIAVITLAIGAGFVTYSFVNGQSNDSSYGDTFIWRLDIIYQNPRPFFRHFSPTWRSLKKVTDLYYLPRTWFYTSNLPVYELTLVRADLKKLLDALPPIEGGKPELTEEYKFSVRGDFNQDGVESDARIRYRGLILNHWSARKKSMNITLLDDTGKETTTHRLLLPEDRSWAVASLEAYRMQKFGVLTPKVDFVTLKLNGRDLGVYLEIEEWGLAFLERNNRAIGELFTEKDIENANRPDFLKRSSLDYWTPRIHIEQNPYREALERFLFTTSETTDEEFAAKLPHILDMEKMYGWMLESLLSRDYHQQNTGNLNFYYDPTRDKFEPIGFDMTTKELRETFEVFDNRLKNRILQHEPFRREFETRTRAYVNNQKNLEDDLAYYDRVVASIEKDVIADTAKLPPTATFYSETEFYRSTIITNFEKIRQWLDEGELPITFAEEEYPLTK
;
A
#
# COMPACT_ATOMS: atom_id res chain seq x y z
N MET A 1 -44.43 -21.72 16.60
CA MET A 1 -43.48 -20.59 16.43
C MET A 1 -42.29 -20.87 15.49
N LYS A 2 -42.23 -21.97 14.72
CA LYS A 2 -41.12 -22.27 13.76
C LYS A 2 -41.38 -21.87 12.29
N SER A 3 -42.51 -21.22 11.98
CA SER A 3 -42.93 -20.89 10.60
C SER A 3 -42.56 -19.46 10.16
N ASN A 4 -42.28 -18.56 11.12
CA ASN A 4 -42.01 -17.15 10.81
C ASN A 4 -40.53 -16.82 10.54
N SER A 5 -39.55 -17.59 11.03
CA SER A 5 -38.13 -17.28 10.77
C SER A 5 -37.72 -17.55 9.32
N ASN A 6 -38.23 -18.62 8.71
CA ASN A 6 -37.96 -18.96 7.31
C ASN A 6 -38.56 -17.93 6.34
N LYS A 7 -39.73 -17.37 6.67
CA LYS A 7 -40.32 -16.28 5.87
C LYS A 7 -39.48 -15.01 5.94
N VAL A 8 -39.00 -14.63 7.11
CA VAL A 8 -38.11 -13.47 7.27
C VAL A 8 -36.81 -13.64 6.49
N PHE A 9 -36.19 -14.83 6.51
CA PHE A 9 -34.99 -15.12 5.72
C PHE A 9 -35.23 -15.03 4.20
N ILE A 10 -36.36 -15.57 3.72
CA ILE A 10 -36.74 -15.50 2.32
C ILE A 10 -37.04 -14.04 1.91
N TYR A 11 -37.71 -13.25 2.75
CA TYR A 11 -37.96 -11.84 2.49
C TYR A 11 -36.66 -11.02 2.45
N ILE A 12 -35.70 -11.27 3.34
CA ILE A 12 -34.38 -10.62 3.31
C ILE A 12 -33.63 -11.01 2.03
N ALA A 13 -33.65 -12.29 1.63
CA ALA A 13 -33.01 -12.74 0.40
C ALA A 13 -33.66 -12.13 -0.86
N VAL A 14 -34.99 -12.04 -0.91
CA VAL A 14 -35.73 -11.44 -2.03
C VAL A 14 -35.52 -9.92 -2.11
N ILE A 15 -35.46 -9.22 -0.97
CA ILE A 15 -35.13 -7.78 -0.94
C ILE A 15 -33.69 -7.54 -1.39
N THR A 16 -32.75 -8.39 -0.97
CA THR A 16 -31.34 -8.32 -1.38
C THR A 16 -31.19 -8.56 -2.89
N LEU A 17 -31.94 -9.52 -3.45
CA LEU A 17 -31.99 -9.80 -4.89
C LEU A 17 -32.68 -8.69 -5.69
N ALA A 18 -33.77 -8.10 -5.18
CA ALA A 18 -34.52 -7.05 -5.88
C ALA A 18 -33.77 -5.71 -5.89
N ILE A 19 -33.14 -5.34 -4.76
CA ILE A 19 -32.19 -4.22 -4.71
C ILE A 19 -31.05 -4.52 -5.68
N GLY A 20 -30.52 -5.74 -5.65
CA GLY A 20 -29.44 -6.14 -6.53
C GLY A 20 -29.73 -6.06 -8.02
N ALA A 21 -30.91 -6.49 -8.45
CA ALA A 21 -31.32 -6.45 -9.86
C ALA A 21 -31.48 -5.01 -10.40
N GLY A 22 -31.93 -4.06 -9.57
CA GLY A 22 -31.98 -2.65 -9.93
C GLY A 22 -30.59 -1.98 -10.05
N PHE A 23 -29.59 -2.49 -9.33
CA PHE A 23 -28.20 -2.06 -9.45
C PHE A 23 -27.51 -2.60 -10.73
N VAL A 24 -27.83 -3.82 -11.15
CA VAL A 24 -27.23 -4.46 -12.33
C VAL A 24 -27.52 -3.68 -13.61
N THR A 25 -28.74 -3.18 -13.82
CA THR A 25 -29.12 -2.48 -15.05
C THR A 25 -28.49 -1.09 -15.22
N TYR A 26 -28.01 -0.45 -14.16
CA TYR A 26 -27.44 0.90 -14.25
C TYR A 26 -25.91 0.92 -14.41
N SER A 27 -25.18 -0.02 -13.80
CA SER A 27 -23.72 -0.11 -13.93
C SER A 27 -23.24 -0.49 -15.34
N PHE A 28 -24.09 -1.10 -16.16
CA PHE A 28 -23.76 -1.42 -17.56
C PHE A 28 -23.67 -0.19 -18.47
N VAL A 29 -24.12 0.99 -18.04
CA VAL A 29 -24.26 2.15 -18.94
C VAL A 29 -23.08 3.14 -18.84
N ASN A 30 -22.27 3.17 -17.76
CA ASN A 30 -21.36 4.30 -17.52
C ASN A 30 -20.00 4.00 -16.83
N GLY A 31 -19.31 2.89 -17.12
CA GLY A 31 -17.96 2.70 -16.57
C GLY A 31 -17.12 1.64 -17.28
N GLN A 32 -16.29 2.06 -18.23
CA GLN A 32 -15.14 1.27 -18.65
C GLN A 32 -14.01 1.48 -17.64
N SER A 33 -13.74 0.47 -16.83
CA SER A 33 -12.42 0.23 -16.24
C SER A 33 -12.06 -1.22 -16.52
N ASN A 34 -11.17 -1.43 -17.50
CA ASN A 34 -10.63 -2.73 -17.89
C ASN A 34 -9.58 -3.22 -16.87
N ASP A 35 -10.01 -3.49 -15.65
CA ASP A 35 -9.11 -4.11 -14.65
C ASP A 35 -9.77 -5.36 -14.03
N SER A 36 -9.80 -6.41 -14.83
CA SER A 36 -10.42 -7.70 -14.54
C SER A 36 -9.51 -8.59 -13.68
N SER A 37 -9.23 -8.19 -12.44
CA SER A 37 -8.59 -9.07 -11.44
C SER A 37 -9.54 -9.58 -10.36
N TYR A 38 -10.75 -9.04 -10.30
CA TYR A 38 -11.89 -9.67 -9.65
C TYR A 38 -12.91 -9.91 -10.74
N GLY A 39 -13.37 -11.15 -10.93
CA GLY A 39 -14.58 -11.40 -11.70
C GLY A 39 -15.65 -10.42 -11.23
N ASP A 40 -16.29 -9.75 -12.19
CA ASP A 40 -17.23 -8.65 -12.00
C ASP A 40 -18.49 -9.16 -11.28
N THR A 41 -18.32 -9.46 -9.99
CA THR A 41 -19.29 -10.15 -9.15
C THR A 41 -20.18 -9.12 -8.51
N PHE A 42 -21.46 -9.46 -8.41
CA PHE A 42 -22.47 -8.68 -7.69
C PHE A 42 -21.99 -8.22 -6.30
N ILE A 43 -21.23 -9.07 -5.60
CA ILE A 43 -20.67 -8.80 -4.27
C ILE A 43 -19.66 -7.65 -4.28
N TRP A 44 -18.76 -7.58 -5.26
CA TRP A 44 -17.79 -6.48 -5.38
C TRP A 44 -18.50 -5.14 -5.60
N ARG A 45 -19.55 -5.13 -6.44
CA ARG A 45 -20.39 -3.94 -6.68
C ARG A 45 -21.10 -3.46 -5.41
N LEU A 46 -21.50 -4.38 -4.53
CA LEU A 46 -22.05 -4.03 -3.22
C LEU A 46 -20.99 -3.53 -2.23
N ASP A 47 -19.77 -4.07 -2.30
CA ASP A 47 -18.67 -3.65 -1.43
C ASP A 47 -18.18 -2.23 -1.75
N ILE A 48 -18.31 -1.75 -2.99
CA ILE A 48 -18.02 -0.34 -3.36
C ILE A 48 -19.22 0.61 -3.22
N ILE A 49 -20.35 0.18 -2.60
CA ILE A 49 -21.53 1.06 -2.40
C ILE A 49 -21.17 2.37 -1.68
N TYR A 50 -20.16 2.35 -0.81
CA TYR A 50 -19.70 3.55 -0.12
C TYR A 50 -19.14 4.62 -1.07
N GLN A 51 -18.68 4.24 -2.27
CA GLN A 51 -18.21 5.13 -3.33
C GLN A 51 -19.34 5.60 -4.26
N ASN A 52 -20.58 5.14 -4.06
CA ASN A 52 -21.69 5.50 -4.93
C ASN A 52 -21.95 7.02 -4.85
N PRO A 53 -22.08 7.73 -5.99
CA PRO A 53 -22.26 9.19 -5.98
C PRO A 53 -23.58 9.63 -5.33
N ARG A 54 -24.59 8.74 -5.23
CA ARG A 54 -25.89 9.07 -4.64
C ARG A 54 -25.92 8.74 -3.14
N PRO A 55 -26.26 9.71 -2.26
CA PRO A 55 -26.33 9.50 -0.81
C PRO A 55 -27.24 8.33 -0.37
N PHE A 56 -28.35 8.13 -1.08
CA PHE A 56 -29.31 7.06 -0.79
C PHE A 56 -28.67 5.67 -0.82
N PHE A 57 -27.80 5.38 -1.79
CA PHE A 57 -27.14 4.08 -1.86
C PHE A 57 -26.09 3.93 -0.76
N ARG A 58 -25.31 4.98 -0.49
CA ARG A 58 -24.32 4.98 0.60
C ARG A 58 -24.94 4.72 1.97
N HIS A 59 -26.18 5.17 2.20
CA HIS A 59 -26.93 4.93 3.43
C HIS A 59 -27.03 3.43 3.79
N PHE A 60 -27.06 2.54 2.80
CA PHE A 60 -27.14 1.09 3.03
C PHE A 60 -25.79 0.40 3.23
N SER A 61 -24.66 1.10 3.03
CA SER A 61 -23.33 0.51 3.16
C SER A 61 -23.07 -0.11 4.55
N PRO A 62 -23.43 0.54 5.68
CA PRO A 62 -23.26 -0.08 7.01
C PRO A 62 -24.07 -1.36 7.19
N THR A 63 -25.30 -1.40 6.66
CA THR A 63 -26.17 -2.58 6.72
C THR A 63 -25.59 -3.73 5.90
N TRP A 64 -25.17 -3.46 4.67
CA TRP A 64 -24.51 -4.46 3.82
C TRP A 64 -23.26 -5.05 4.48
N ARG A 65 -22.37 -4.19 5.01
CA ARG A 65 -21.16 -4.59 5.75
C ARG A 65 -21.48 -5.46 6.96
N SER A 66 -22.61 -5.23 7.63
CA SER A 66 -23.05 -6.04 8.78
C SER A 66 -23.61 -7.39 8.35
N LEU A 67 -24.40 -7.43 7.27
CA LEU A 67 -24.99 -8.67 6.75
C LEU A 67 -23.92 -9.66 6.28
N LYS A 68 -22.87 -9.21 5.60
CA LYS A 68 -21.81 -10.11 5.13
C LYS A 68 -21.01 -10.77 6.24
N LYS A 69 -20.96 -10.14 7.43
CA LYS A 69 -20.29 -10.68 8.63
C LYS A 69 -21.07 -11.78 9.34
N VAL A 70 -22.30 -12.10 8.91
CA VAL A 70 -23.02 -13.26 9.47
C VAL A 70 -22.26 -14.56 9.23
N THR A 71 -21.45 -14.64 8.16
CA THR A 71 -20.58 -15.79 7.89
C THR A 71 -19.45 -15.95 8.90
N ASP A 72 -19.04 -14.87 9.59
CA ASP A 72 -18.00 -14.92 10.62
C ASP A 72 -18.42 -15.78 11.83
N LEU A 73 -19.73 -15.95 12.06
CA LEU A 73 -20.26 -16.82 13.13
C LEU A 73 -19.75 -18.26 13.02
N TYR A 74 -19.46 -18.73 11.80
CA TYR A 74 -18.87 -20.05 11.56
C TYR A 74 -17.45 -20.18 12.13
N TYR A 75 -16.70 -19.08 12.15
CA TYR A 75 -15.30 -19.05 12.56
C TYR A 75 -15.11 -18.71 14.04
N LEU A 76 -16.10 -18.10 14.70
CA LEU A 76 -16.03 -17.70 16.12
C LEU A 76 -15.54 -18.82 17.06
N PRO A 77 -15.96 -20.10 16.92
CA PRO A 77 -15.46 -21.16 17.79
C PRO A 77 -13.93 -21.31 17.82
N ARG A 78 -13.23 -20.89 16.75
CA ARG A 78 -11.76 -20.94 16.66
C ARG A 78 -11.05 -19.93 17.56
N THR A 79 -11.78 -18.96 18.13
CA THR A 79 -11.22 -17.86 18.93
C THR A 79 -11.73 -17.81 20.37
N TRP A 80 -12.60 -18.73 20.80
CA TRP A 80 -13.22 -18.69 22.15
C TRP A 80 -12.24 -18.66 23.33
N PHE A 81 -11.03 -19.21 23.15
CA PHE A 81 -9.97 -19.21 24.18
C PHE A 81 -8.66 -18.64 23.63
N TYR A 82 -8.73 -17.88 22.54
CA TYR A 82 -7.56 -17.27 21.94
C TYR A 82 -7.18 -15.99 22.69
N THR A 83 -5.89 -15.85 22.97
CA THR A 83 -5.29 -14.59 23.44
C THR A 83 -4.33 -14.12 22.37
N SER A 84 -4.46 -12.86 21.97
CA SER A 84 -3.58 -12.23 20.98
C SER A 84 -2.14 -12.19 21.47
N ASN A 85 -1.20 -12.40 20.55
CA ASN A 85 0.22 -12.12 20.77
C ASN A 85 0.67 -10.82 20.07
N LEU A 86 -0.25 -10.09 19.43
CA LEU A 86 0.07 -8.82 18.79
C LEU A 86 0.20 -7.72 19.86
N PRO A 87 1.11 -6.75 19.68
CA PRO A 87 1.15 -5.56 20.52
C PRO A 87 -0.21 -4.88 20.62
N VAL A 88 -0.53 -4.36 21.80
CA VAL A 88 -1.82 -3.71 22.05
C VAL A 88 -1.61 -2.22 22.19
N TYR A 89 -2.21 -1.48 21.25
CA TYR A 89 -2.28 -0.03 21.28
C TYR A 89 -3.64 0.40 21.82
N GLU A 90 -3.65 1.22 22.85
CA GLU A 90 -4.87 1.80 23.41
C GLU A 90 -4.85 3.32 23.24
N LEU A 91 -5.87 3.84 22.57
CA LEU A 91 -6.04 5.26 22.30
C LEU A 91 -7.28 5.77 23.05
N THR A 92 -7.11 6.85 23.82
CA THR A 92 -8.19 7.54 24.51
C THR A 92 -8.35 8.95 23.94
N LEU A 93 -9.56 9.25 23.45
CA LEU A 93 -9.97 10.54 22.92
C LEU A 93 -11.25 11.01 23.60
N VAL A 94 -11.28 12.28 24.01
CA VAL A 94 -12.53 12.89 24.44
C VAL A 94 -13.54 12.96 23.30
N ARG A 95 -14.83 12.79 23.61
CA ARG A 95 -15.91 12.69 22.61
C ARG A 95 -15.97 13.90 21.67
N ALA A 96 -15.64 15.09 22.17
CA ALA A 96 -15.62 16.32 21.36
C ALA A 96 -14.54 16.26 20.27
N ASP A 97 -13.36 15.75 20.57
CA ASP A 97 -12.24 15.66 19.63
C ASP A 97 -12.44 14.54 18.62
N LEU A 98 -13.02 13.41 19.04
CA LEU A 98 -13.47 12.39 18.09
C LEU A 98 -14.50 12.95 17.10
N LYS A 99 -15.41 13.82 17.56
CA LYS A 99 -16.36 14.49 16.66
C LYS A 99 -15.64 15.41 15.67
N LYS A 100 -14.67 16.21 16.13
CA LYS A 100 -13.87 17.08 15.24
C LYS A 100 -13.15 16.28 14.15
N LEU A 101 -12.52 15.15 14.51
CA LEU A 101 -11.88 14.27 13.54
C LEU A 101 -12.86 13.77 12.47
N LEU A 102 -14.08 13.40 12.87
CA LEU A 102 -15.11 12.93 11.94
C LEU A 102 -15.68 14.05 11.08
N ASP A 103 -15.87 15.24 11.66
CA ASP A 103 -16.38 16.43 10.95
C ASP A 103 -15.35 16.98 9.94
N ALA A 104 -14.06 16.75 10.17
CA ALA A 104 -12.98 17.16 9.27
C ALA A 104 -12.81 16.24 8.05
N LEU A 105 -13.49 15.09 8.00
CA LEU A 105 -13.43 14.22 6.83
C LEU A 105 -14.07 14.90 5.60
N PRO A 106 -13.54 14.66 4.40
CA PRO A 106 -14.07 15.25 3.18
C PRO A 106 -15.56 14.91 2.99
N PRO A 107 -16.38 15.84 2.49
CA PRO A 107 -17.78 15.56 2.19
C PRO A 107 -17.86 14.49 1.10
N ILE A 108 -18.75 13.50 1.28
CA ILE A 108 -18.92 12.39 0.33
C ILE A 108 -19.86 12.77 -0.83
N GLU A 109 -20.04 14.06 -1.12
CA GLU A 109 -20.98 14.53 -2.14
C GLU A 109 -20.35 14.51 -3.54
N GLY A 110 -21.06 13.95 -4.52
CA GLY A 110 -20.77 14.20 -5.95
C GLY A 110 -19.59 13.47 -6.60
N GLY A 111 -18.79 12.64 -5.90
CA GLY A 111 -17.62 12.01 -6.56
C GLY A 111 -16.82 11.01 -5.72
N LYS A 112 -15.52 10.91 -6.06
CA LYS A 112 -14.48 10.16 -5.33
C LYS A 112 -13.73 11.15 -4.42
N PRO A 113 -14.23 11.49 -3.23
CA PRO A 113 -13.58 12.47 -2.36
C PRO A 113 -12.20 11.97 -1.93
N GLU A 114 -11.26 12.91 -1.83
CA GLU A 114 -9.87 12.67 -1.48
C GLU A 114 -9.52 13.42 -0.18
N LEU A 115 -8.80 12.77 0.73
CA LEU A 115 -8.30 13.36 1.99
C LEU A 115 -7.02 14.17 1.71
N THR A 116 -7.17 15.31 1.04
CA THR A 116 -6.09 16.27 0.76
C THR A 116 -5.62 16.99 2.02
N GLU A 117 -4.55 17.80 1.92
CA GLU A 117 -3.93 18.50 3.07
C GLU A 117 -4.93 19.31 3.91
N GLU A 118 -5.90 19.97 3.28
CA GLU A 118 -6.93 20.77 3.98
C GLU A 118 -7.82 19.95 4.93
N TYR A 119 -7.95 18.64 4.69
CA TYR A 119 -8.75 17.73 5.52
C TYR A 119 -7.90 16.96 6.53
N LYS A 120 -6.57 17.11 6.52
CA LYS A 120 -5.66 16.44 7.47
C LYS A 120 -5.64 17.17 8.82
N PHE A 121 -6.78 17.09 9.51
CA PHE A 121 -6.95 17.64 10.86
C PHE A 121 -6.46 16.66 11.93
N SER A 122 -5.88 17.19 13.01
CA SER A 122 -5.40 16.40 14.14
C SER A 122 -5.94 16.86 15.48
N VAL A 123 -6.03 15.94 16.43
CA VAL A 123 -6.44 16.18 17.82
C VAL A 123 -5.45 15.58 18.80
N ARG A 124 -5.45 16.03 20.05
CA ARG A 124 -4.67 15.39 21.13
C ARG A 124 -5.44 14.21 21.72
N GLY A 125 -4.71 13.24 22.25
CA GLY A 125 -5.24 12.08 22.94
C GLY A 125 -4.17 11.38 23.77
N ASP A 126 -4.61 10.48 24.64
CA ASP A 126 -3.71 9.62 25.42
C ASP A 126 -3.48 8.32 24.65
N PHE A 127 -2.22 7.93 24.49
CA PHE A 127 -1.83 6.69 23.85
C PHE A 127 -1.12 5.79 24.86
N ASN A 128 -1.48 4.52 24.87
CA ASN A 128 -0.82 3.50 25.67
C ASN A 128 -0.34 2.38 24.75
N GLN A 129 0.96 2.12 24.78
CA GLN A 129 1.58 0.98 24.10
C GLN A 129 2.09 0.01 25.16
N ASP A 130 1.45 -1.15 25.26
CA ASP A 130 1.84 -2.24 26.17
C ASP A 130 2.09 -1.80 27.63
N GLY A 131 1.29 -0.85 28.12
CA GLY A 131 1.36 -0.31 29.48
C GLY A 131 2.16 0.99 29.61
N VAL A 132 2.81 1.46 28.56
CA VAL A 132 3.55 2.74 28.54
C VAL A 132 2.64 3.84 28.00
N GLU A 133 2.31 4.80 28.86
CA GLU A 133 1.46 5.95 28.50
C GLU A 133 2.28 7.07 27.86
N SER A 134 1.68 7.76 26.90
CA SER A 134 2.26 8.92 26.20
C SER A 134 1.16 9.82 25.67
N ASP A 135 1.42 11.14 25.65
CA ASP A 135 0.60 12.08 24.91
C ASP A 135 0.78 11.83 23.40
N ALA A 136 -0.31 11.93 22.64
CA ALA A 136 -0.27 11.75 21.20
C ALA A 136 -1.10 12.79 20.44
N ARG A 137 -0.72 13.02 19.18
CA ARG A 137 -1.49 13.72 18.16
C ARG A 137 -2.04 12.68 17.17
N ILE A 138 -3.35 12.69 16.97
CA ILE A 138 -4.07 11.68 16.19
C ILE A 138 -4.73 12.34 14.99
N ARG A 139 -4.60 11.73 13.81
CA ARG A 139 -5.34 12.11 12.60
C ARG A 139 -5.71 10.89 11.77
N TYR A 140 -6.79 10.99 10.99
CA TYR A 140 -7.05 10.01 9.93
C TYR A 140 -6.05 10.17 8.78
N ARG A 141 -5.83 9.09 8.04
CA ARG A 141 -4.90 9.06 6.90
C ARG A 141 -5.47 8.29 5.71
N GLY A 142 -4.73 8.36 4.60
CA GLY A 142 -5.05 7.69 3.35
C GLY A 142 -5.88 8.60 2.43
N LEU A 143 -5.53 8.64 1.14
CA LEU A 143 -6.12 9.58 0.18
C LEU A 143 -7.58 9.23 -0.12
N ILE A 144 -7.85 7.97 -0.47
CA ILE A 144 -9.15 7.53 -0.96
C ILE A 144 -10.06 6.93 0.14
N LEU A 145 -11.36 6.86 -0.15
CA LEU A 145 -12.45 6.51 0.78
C LEU A 145 -12.30 5.18 1.53
N ASN A 146 -11.64 4.17 0.97
CA ASN A 146 -11.47 2.86 1.63
C ASN A 146 -10.82 3.02 3.02
N HIS A 147 -9.87 3.96 3.15
CA HIS A 147 -9.13 4.18 4.38
C HIS A 147 -9.95 4.80 5.52
N TRP A 148 -11.00 5.58 5.20
CA TRP A 148 -11.68 6.41 6.20
C TRP A 148 -13.21 6.45 6.09
N SER A 149 -13.84 5.71 5.18
CA SER A 149 -15.32 5.69 5.03
C SER A 149 -16.05 4.75 6.00
N ALA A 150 -15.33 3.88 6.70
CA ALA A 150 -15.91 2.88 7.57
C ALA A 150 -15.70 3.20 9.06
N ARG A 151 -16.23 2.35 9.95
CA ARG A 151 -16.01 2.51 11.40
C ARG A 151 -14.55 2.32 11.77
N LYS A 152 -13.91 1.30 11.21
CA LYS A 152 -12.47 1.08 11.27
C LYS A 152 -11.83 1.98 10.22
N LYS A 153 -10.82 2.76 10.60
CA LYS A 153 -10.20 3.77 9.73
C LYS A 153 -8.69 3.74 9.93
N SER A 154 -7.94 3.99 8.86
CA SER A 154 -6.50 4.19 8.93
C SER A 154 -6.20 5.49 9.68
N MET A 155 -5.17 5.51 10.51
CA MET A 155 -4.78 6.69 11.28
C MET A 155 -3.26 6.82 11.46
N ASN A 156 -2.80 8.05 11.67
CA ASN A 156 -1.50 8.33 12.24
C ASN A 156 -1.67 8.65 13.72
N ILE A 157 -0.82 8.07 14.56
CA ILE A 157 -0.69 8.37 15.98
C ILE A 157 0.73 8.85 16.20
N THR A 158 0.90 10.14 16.42
CA THR A 158 2.21 10.79 16.59
C THR A 158 2.44 11.10 18.06
N LEU A 159 3.39 10.42 18.69
CA LEU A 159 3.75 10.63 20.09
C LEU A 159 4.37 12.00 20.30
N LEU A 160 4.12 12.56 21.47
CA LEU A 160 4.60 13.86 21.90
C LEU A 160 5.55 13.68 23.09
N ASP A 161 6.68 14.41 23.08
CA ASP A 161 7.53 14.51 24.27
C ASP A 161 6.95 15.49 25.31
N ASP A 162 7.62 15.62 26.45
CA ASP A 162 7.22 16.53 27.55
C ASP A 162 7.12 18.01 27.12
N THR A 163 7.76 18.40 26.01
CA THR A 163 7.68 19.75 25.44
C THR A 163 6.54 19.91 24.43
N GLY A 164 5.85 18.81 24.11
CA GLY A 164 4.80 18.74 23.10
C GLY A 164 5.32 18.60 21.68
N LYS A 165 6.60 18.26 21.49
CA LYS A 165 7.23 18.05 20.18
C LYS A 165 6.95 16.63 19.69
N GLU A 166 6.68 16.49 18.40
CA GLU A 166 6.49 15.20 17.75
C GLU A 166 7.77 14.35 17.78
N THR A 167 7.64 13.07 18.13
CA THR A 167 8.75 12.12 18.19
C THR A 167 8.54 10.96 17.20
N THR A 168 7.83 9.93 17.62
CA THR A 168 7.54 8.73 16.82
C THR A 168 6.13 8.81 16.26
N THR A 169 5.92 8.40 15.01
CA THR A 169 4.58 8.25 14.43
C THR A 169 4.31 6.79 14.10
N HIS A 170 3.25 6.24 14.71
CA HIS A 170 2.69 4.95 14.34
C HIS A 170 1.68 5.16 13.20
N ARG A 171 1.99 4.62 12.02
CA ARG A 171 1.10 4.71 10.86
C ARG A 171 0.30 3.44 10.73
N LEU A 172 -0.97 3.49 11.12
CA LEU A 172 -1.86 2.33 11.12
C LEU A 172 -2.74 2.31 9.87
N LEU A 173 -2.68 1.21 9.11
CA LEU A 173 -3.52 0.94 7.95
C LEU A 173 -4.46 -0.24 8.22
N LEU A 174 -5.54 -0.29 7.44
CA LEU A 174 -6.35 -1.48 7.34
C LEU A 174 -5.53 -2.59 6.63
N PRO A 175 -5.35 -3.77 7.24
CA PRO A 175 -4.57 -4.86 6.63
C PRO A 175 -5.09 -5.27 5.24
N GLU A 176 -6.41 -5.26 5.05
CA GLU A 176 -7.03 -5.58 3.77
C GLU A 176 -6.66 -4.60 2.64
N ASP A 177 -6.35 -3.34 2.96
CA ASP A 177 -5.92 -2.35 1.97
C ASP A 177 -4.48 -2.61 1.48
N ARG A 178 -3.75 -3.50 2.14
CA ARG A 178 -2.36 -3.88 1.84
C ARG A 178 -2.21 -5.38 1.69
N SER A 179 -3.31 -6.04 1.28
CA SER A 179 -3.30 -7.45 0.91
C SER A 179 -2.78 -8.35 2.04
N TRP A 180 -3.11 -8.00 3.28
CA TRP A 180 -2.74 -8.76 4.48
C TRP A 180 -1.22 -8.92 4.63
N ALA A 181 -0.71 -10.12 4.42
CA ALA A 181 0.70 -10.47 4.59
C ALA A 181 1.59 -10.03 3.41
N VAL A 182 1.00 -9.59 2.29
CA VAL A 182 1.74 -9.22 1.07
C VAL A 182 2.70 -8.06 1.32
N ALA A 183 2.25 -6.97 1.93
CA ALA A 183 3.15 -5.83 2.23
C ALA A 183 4.33 -6.23 3.14
N SER A 184 4.12 -7.20 4.04
CA SER A 184 5.21 -7.74 4.87
C SER A 184 6.19 -8.59 4.06
N LEU A 185 5.72 -9.34 3.06
CA LEU A 185 6.58 -10.11 2.14
C LEU A 185 7.38 -9.18 1.23
N GLU A 186 6.75 -8.14 0.69
CA GLU A 186 7.41 -7.12 -0.14
C GLU A 186 8.55 -6.46 0.64
N ALA A 187 8.29 -6.04 1.89
CA ALA A 187 9.33 -5.50 2.77
C ALA A 187 10.44 -6.52 3.05
N TYR A 188 10.11 -7.80 3.26
CA TYR A 188 11.08 -8.86 3.47
C TYR A 188 12.01 -9.06 2.27
N ARG A 189 11.43 -9.14 1.06
CA ARG A 189 12.20 -9.29 -0.19
C ARG A 189 13.06 -8.07 -0.46
N MET A 190 12.54 -6.86 -0.27
CA MET A 190 13.33 -5.64 -0.40
C MET A 190 14.56 -5.66 0.53
N GLN A 191 14.40 -6.06 1.80
CA GLN A 191 15.53 -6.20 2.72
C GLN A 191 16.52 -7.28 2.25
N LYS A 192 16.02 -8.42 1.77
CA LYS A 192 16.83 -9.51 1.18
C LYS A 192 17.64 -9.03 -0.04
N PHE A 193 17.09 -8.11 -0.83
CA PHE A 193 17.76 -7.46 -1.97
C PHE A 193 18.61 -6.25 -1.54
N GLY A 194 18.65 -5.94 -0.25
CA GLY A 194 19.37 -4.82 0.32
C GLY A 194 18.76 -3.45 0.03
N VAL A 195 17.55 -3.39 -0.51
CA VAL A 195 16.78 -2.18 -0.80
C VAL A 195 16.18 -1.65 0.49
N LEU A 196 16.20 -0.33 0.66
CA LEU A 196 15.56 0.33 1.79
C LEU A 196 14.05 0.14 1.75
N THR A 197 13.43 -0.17 2.88
CA THR A 197 11.98 -0.31 2.98
C THR A 197 11.53 -0.12 4.43
N PRO A 198 10.36 0.51 4.68
CA PRO A 198 9.84 0.63 6.03
C PRO A 198 9.63 -0.72 6.70
N LYS A 199 9.79 -0.77 8.03
CA LYS A 199 9.32 -1.91 8.80
C LYS A 199 7.79 -2.00 8.69
N VAL A 200 7.30 -3.22 8.55
CA VAL A 200 5.87 -3.54 8.45
C VAL A 200 5.55 -4.57 9.53
N ASP A 201 4.64 -4.23 10.44
CA ASP A 201 4.22 -5.08 11.56
C ASP A 201 2.69 -5.12 11.68
N PHE A 202 2.18 -5.94 12.59
CA PHE A 202 0.77 -5.99 12.95
C PHE A 202 0.57 -5.66 14.43
N VAL A 203 -0.47 -4.89 14.71
CA VAL A 203 -0.85 -4.49 16.07
C VAL A 203 -2.36 -4.61 16.24
N THR A 204 -2.85 -4.60 17.47
CA THR A 204 -4.28 -4.40 17.75
C THR A 204 -4.51 -3.01 18.30
N LEU A 205 -5.63 -2.38 17.92
CA LEU A 205 -5.97 -1.04 18.39
C LEU A 205 -7.30 -1.04 19.16
N LYS A 206 -7.30 -0.45 20.34
CA LYS A 206 -8.51 -0.07 21.08
C LYS A 206 -8.67 1.44 21.05
N LEU A 207 -9.87 1.93 20.75
CA LEU A 207 -10.22 3.35 20.81
C LEU A 207 -11.32 3.55 21.86
N ASN A 208 -11.04 4.30 22.93
CA ASN A 208 -11.98 4.53 24.04
C ASN A 208 -12.53 3.22 24.63
N GLY A 209 -11.65 2.25 24.90
CA GLY A 209 -12.00 0.93 25.42
C GLY A 209 -12.68 -0.02 24.42
N ARG A 210 -12.91 0.42 23.19
CA ARG A 210 -13.53 -0.40 22.14
C ARG A 210 -12.48 -0.96 21.20
N ASP A 211 -12.49 -2.28 21.08
CA ASP A 211 -11.64 -3.01 20.16
C ASP A 211 -11.96 -2.69 18.68
N LEU A 212 -10.94 -2.22 17.96
CA LEU A 212 -10.95 -1.98 16.52
C LEU A 212 -10.15 -3.04 15.76
N GLY A 213 -9.62 -4.04 16.45
CA GLY A 213 -8.96 -5.22 15.88
C GLY A 213 -7.60 -4.92 15.26
N VAL A 214 -7.25 -5.70 14.23
CA VAL A 214 -5.89 -5.78 13.68
C VAL A 214 -5.59 -4.61 12.75
N TYR A 215 -4.46 -3.94 12.94
CA TYR A 215 -3.93 -2.95 12.02
C TYR A 215 -2.58 -3.39 11.48
N LEU A 216 -2.28 -2.97 10.25
CA LEU A 216 -0.93 -3.00 9.72
C LEU A 216 -0.24 -1.71 10.16
N GLU A 217 0.87 -1.83 10.87
CA GLU A 217 1.72 -0.70 11.23
C GLU A 217 2.87 -0.58 10.23
N ILE A 218 3.09 0.63 9.71
CA ILE A 218 4.23 0.92 8.84
C ILE A 218 5.08 2.03 9.45
N GLU A 219 6.36 1.74 9.68
CA GLU A 219 7.36 2.68 10.20
C GLU A 219 7.36 4.01 9.43
N GLU A 220 7.34 5.15 10.13
CA GLU A 220 7.37 6.50 9.54
C GLU A 220 8.71 6.85 8.88
N TRP A 221 8.68 7.77 7.92
CA TRP A 221 9.88 8.35 7.34
C TRP A 221 10.61 9.22 8.38
N GLY A 222 11.90 9.01 8.60
CA GLY A 222 12.66 9.86 9.52
C GLY A 222 14.06 9.35 9.85
N LEU A 223 14.68 9.97 10.87
CA LEU A 223 16.03 9.60 11.31
C LEU A 223 16.10 8.16 11.85
N ALA A 224 15.07 7.70 12.58
CA ALA A 224 15.02 6.33 13.08
C ALA A 224 15.00 5.29 11.95
N PHE A 225 14.33 5.59 10.83
CA PHE A 225 14.36 4.75 9.62
C PHE A 225 15.78 4.64 9.05
N LEU A 226 16.52 5.75 8.98
CA LEU A 226 17.91 5.73 8.50
C LEU A 226 18.82 4.95 9.46
N GLU A 227 18.69 5.19 10.76
CA GLU A 227 19.45 4.52 11.81
C GLU A 227 19.24 3.00 11.78
N ARG A 228 17.98 2.54 11.74
CA ARG A 228 17.65 1.10 11.63
C ARG A 228 18.28 0.44 10.41
N ASN A 229 18.36 1.16 9.30
CA ASN A 229 18.94 0.67 8.06
C ASN A 229 20.45 0.92 7.95
N ASN A 230 21.12 1.34 9.03
CA ASN A 230 22.56 1.67 9.06
C ASN A 230 22.96 2.66 7.94
N ARG A 231 22.14 3.69 7.72
CA ARG A 231 22.40 4.74 6.74
C ARG A 231 22.89 6.01 7.42
N ALA A 232 23.82 6.70 6.76
CA ALA A 232 24.24 8.02 7.19
C ALA A 232 23.07 9.00 7.14
N ILE A 233 23.14 10.07 7.94
CA ILE A 233 22.15 11.15 7.86
C ILE A 233 22.27 11.79 6.48
N GLY A 234 21.24 11.58 5.65
CA GLY A 234 21.09 12.12 4.30
C GLY A 234 19.70 12.70 4.13
N GLU A 235 19.08 12.47 2.97
CA GLU A 235 17.71 12.95 2.71
C GLU A 235 16.81 11.84 2.21
N LEU A 236 15.55 11.88 2.64
CA LEU A 236 14.49 11.04 2.10
C LEU A 236 13.59 11.93 1.26
N PHE A 237 13.51 11.64 -0.03
CA PHE A 237 12.62 12.31 -0.96
C PHE A 237 11.40 11.44 -1.21
N THR A 238 10.23 11.98 -0.87
CA THR A 238 8.94 11.37 -1.18
C THR A 238 8.12 12.33 -2.02
N GLU A 239 7.09 11.85 -2.69
CA GLU A 239 6.15 12.71 -3.40
C GLU A 239 5.34 13.61 -2.44
N LYS A 240 4.87 14.76 -2.94
CA LYS A 240 3.83 15.56 -2.29
C LYS A 240 2.47 14.85 -2.44
N ASP A 241 1.63 14.95 -1.41
CA ASP A 241 0.25 14.46 -1.47
C ASP A 241 -0.60 15.41 -2.33
N ILE A 242 -0.77 15.07 -3.60
CA ILE A 242 -1.51 15.85 -4.61
C ILE A 242 -2.70 15.02 -5.10
N GLU A 243 -3.81 15.70 -5.44
CA GLU A 243 -4.97 15.09 -6.07
C GLU A 243 -4.58 14.28 -7.31
N ASN A 244 -5.21 13.13 -7.50
CA ASN A 244 -4.84 12.18 -8.57
C ASN A 244 -4.88 12.82 -9.98
N ALA A 245 -5.85 13.70 -10.24
CA ALA A 245 -6.00 14.37 -11.53
C ALA A 245 -4.88 15.38 -11.85
N ASN A 246 -4.11 15.80 -10.84
CA ASN A 246 -3.10 16.85 -10.95
C ASN A 246 -1.68 16.32 -10.75
N ARG A 247 -1.48 15.00 -10.68
CA ARG A 247 -0.17 14.43 -10.43
C ARG A 247 0.77 14.66 -11.62
N PRO A 248 1.94 15.27 -11.39
CA PRO A 248 2.92 15.45 -12.43
C PRO A 248 3.63 14.13 -12.71
N ASP A 249 4.49 14.16 -13.71
CA ASP A 249 5.50 13.14 -13.89
C ASP A 249 6.71 13.44 -12.97
N PHE A 250 6.80 12.75 -11.85
CA PHE A 250 7.80 12.98 -10.80
C PHE A 250 9.25 12.76 -11.25
N LEU A 251 9.47 12.02 -12.35
CA LEU A 251 10.80 11.75 -12.91
C LEU A 251 11.22 12.76 -13.99
N LYS A 252 10.50 13.88 -14.13
CA LYS A 252 10.93 15.05 -14.91
C LYS A 252 11.61 16.09 -14.04
N ARG A 253 12.62 16.77 -14.57
CA ARG A 253 13.27 17.93 -13.90
C ARG A 253 12.27 19.04 -13.54
N SER A 254 11.27 19.28 -14.38
CA SER A 254 10.20 20.25 -14.12
C SER A 254 9.36 19.91 -12.88
N SER A 255 9.47 18.68 -12.36
CA SER A 255 8.73 18.22 -11.19
C SER A 255 9.51 18.32 -9.88
N LEU A 256 10.66 19.01 -9.88
CA LEU A 256 11.52 19.18 -8.70
C LEU A 256 10.75 19.67 -7.46
N ASP A 257 9.79 20.57 -7.65
CA ASP A 257 8.97 21.14 -6.55
C ASP A 257 7.87 20.22 -6.04
N TYR A 258 7.66 19.05 -6.64
CA TYR A 258 6.69 18.07 -6.18
C TYR A 258 7.29 16.99 -5.30
N TRP A 259 8.59 17.07 -5.02
CA TRP A 259 9.27 16.24 -4.04
C TRP A 259 9.32 16.92 -2.67
N THR A 260 9.15 16.12 -1.62
CA THR A 260 9.13 16.52 -0.22
C THR A 260 10.34 15.89 0.49
N PRO A 261 11.28 16.70 1.01
CA PRO A 261 12.32 16.20 1.93
C PRO A 261 11.67 15.79 3.27
N ARG A 262 12.17 14.74 3.92
CA ARG A 262 11.65 14.26 5.22
C ARG A 262 12.62 14.43 6.38
N ILE A 263 13.90 14.71 6.12
CA ILE A 263 14.92 14.93 7.15
C ILE A 263 15.18 16.44 7.31
N HIS A 264 15.58 17.13 6.23
CA HIS A 264 15.91 18.56 6.26
C HIS A 264 14.80 19.40 5.61
N ILE A 265 13.63 19.43 6.26
CA ILE A 265 12.40 20.01 5.71
C ILE A 265 12.56 21.48 5.28
N GLU A 266 13.22 22.31 6.11
CA GLU A 266 13.30 23.75 5.88
C GLU A 266 14.40 24.17 4.89
N GLN A 267 15.58 23.55 4.98
CA GLN A 267 16.77 24.00 4.24
C GLN A 267 17.06 23.15 2.99
N ASN A 268 16.59 21.89 2.97
CA ASN A 268 16.83 20.89 1.91
C ASN A 268 18.17 21.06 1.16
N PRO A 269 19.31 20.83 1.84
CA PRO A 269 20.64 21.06 1.26
C PRO A 269 20.96 20.13 0.07
N TYR A 270 20.11 19.14 -0.19
CA TYR A 270 20.31 18.12 -1.23
C TYR A 270 19.41 18.32 -2.46
N ARG A 271 18.73 19.46 -2.55
CA ARG A 271 17.87 19.79 -3.69
C ARG A 271 18.60 19.75 -5.04
N GLU A 272 19.84 20.21 -5.11
CA GLU A 272 20.64 20.16 -6.35
C GLU A 272 20.98 18.73 -6.78
N ALA A 273 21.17 17.81 -5.82
CA ALA A 273 21.37 16.40 -6.11
C ALA A 273 20.10 15.78 -6.73
N LEU A 274 18.92 16.12 -6.18
CA LEU A 274 17.65 15.70 -6.75
C LEU A 274 17.44 16.29 -8.15
N GLU A 275 17.75 17.57 -8.36
CA GLU A 275 17.67 18.19 -9.68
C GLU A 275 18.57 17.49 -10.71
N ARG A 276 19.81 17.14 -10.34
CA ARG A 276 20.72 16.36 -11.18
C ARG A 276 20.16 14.98 -11.52
N PHE A 277 19.55 14.31 -10.54
CA PHE A 277 18.91 13.02 -10.75
C PHE A 277 17.78 13.13 -11.76
N LEU A 278 16.86 14.08 -11.56
CA LEU A 278 15.73 14.32 -12.46
C LEU A 278 16.16 14.80 -13.85
N PHE A 279 17.21 15.62 -13.94
CA PHE A 279 17.82 15.99 -15.21
C PHE A 279 18.33 14.75 -15.95
N THR A 280 19.02 13.85 -15.24
CA THR A 280 19.53 12.61 -15.84
C THR A 280 18.38 11.71 -16.30
N THR A 281 17.29 11.62 -15.56
CA THR A 281 16.16 10.76 -15.95
C THR A 281 15.37 11.30 -17.14
N SER A 282 15.23 12.62 -17.32
CA SER A 282 14.37 13.20 -18.36
C SER A 282 15.04 13.98 -19.48
N GLU A 283 16.22 14.57 -19.26
CA GLU A 283 16.80 15.57 -20.16
C GLU A 283 18.14 15.15 -20.81
N THR A 284 18.58 13.90 -20.63
CA THR A 284 19.81 13.38 -21.26
C THR A 284 19.50 12.41 -22.39
N THR A 285 20.40 12.29 -23.37
CA THR A 285 20.33 11.19 -24.36
C THR A 285 20.50 9.83 -23.66
N ASP A 286 20.26 8.74 -24.37
CA ASP A 286 20.42 7.40 -23.81
C ASP A 286 21.89 7.06 -23.52
N GLU A 287 22.83 7.54 -24.33
CA GLU A 287 24.26 7.40 -24.08
C GLU A 287 24.68 8.18 -22.84
N GLU A 288 24.21 9.42 -22.69
CA GLU A 288 24.49 10.23 -21.52
C GLU A 288 23.84 9.66 -20.25
N PHE A 289 22.62 9.13 -20.35
CA PHE A 289 21.93 8.47 -19.25
C PHE A 289 22.74 7.26 -18.77
N ALA A 290 23.13 6.38 -19.70
CA ALA A 290 23.92 5.20 -19.39
C ALA A 290 25.28 5.56 -18.78
N ALA A 291 25.91 6.64 -19.24
CA ALA A 291 27.17 7.11 -18.68
C ALA A 291 27.01 7.73 -17.29
N LYS A 292 25.95 8.51 -17.04
CA LYS A 292 25.78 9.28 -15.79
C LYS A 292 25.09 8.50 -14.68
N LEU A 293 24.12 7.66 -15.01
CA LEU A 293 23.24 7.01 -14.03
C LEU A 293 24.01 6.22 -12.95
N PRO A 294 25.00 5.36 -13.27
CA PRO A 294 25.71 4.58 -12.25
C PRO A 294 26.52 5.43 -11.26
N HIS A 295 26.80 6.69 -11.60
CA HIS A 295 27.48 7.63 -10.72
C HIS A 295 26.53 8.33 -9.73
N ILE A 296 25.23 8.38 -10.01
CA ILE A 296 24.24 9.11 -9.20
C ILE A 296 23.18 8.20 -8.57
N LEU A 297 23.03 6.97 -9.06
CA LEU A 297 22.10 5.97 -8.54
C LEU A 297 22.89 4.71 -8.16
N ASP A 298 22.54 4.13 -7.02
CA ASP A 298 23.05 2.83 -6.63
C ASP A 298 22.35 1.73 -7.45
N MET A 299 23.02 1.31 -8.53
CA MET A 299 22.48 0.33 -9.48
C MET A 299 22.20 -1.03 -8.84
N GLU A 300 22.99 -1.44 -7.83
CA GLU A 300 22.76 -2.71 -7.13
C GLU A 300 21.40 -2.70 -6.42
N LYS A 301 21.09 -1.59 -5.74
CA LYS A 301 19.80 -1.39 -5.08
C LYS A 301 18.68 -1.23 -6.10
N MET A 302 18.95 -0.57 -7.22
CA MET A 302 17.97 -0.44 -8.30
C MET A 302 17.60 -1.80 -8.90
N TYR A 303 18.55 -2.70 -9.15
CA TYR A 303 18.26 -4.05 -9.62
C TYR A 303 17.43 -4.85 -8.61
N GLY A 304 17.74 -4.73 -7.32
CA GLY A 304 16.94 -5.34 -6.25
C GLY A 304 15.50 -4.83 -6.24
N TRP A 305 15.31 -3.53 -6.40
CA TRP A 305 13.99 -2.91 -6.42
C TRP A 305 13.18 -3.30 -7.67
N MET A 306 13.82 -3.38 -8.84
CA MET A 306 13.18 -3.86 -10.07
C MET A 306 12.85 -5.34 -10.00
N LEU A 307 13.66 -6.14 -9.32
CA LEU A 307 13.39 -7.57 -9.13
C LEU A 307 12.12 -7.77 -8.31
N GLU A 308 11.92 -7.00 -7.24
CA GLU A 308 10.65 -7.03 -6.50
C GLU A 308 9.48 -6.57 -7.38
N SER A 309 9.65 -5.47 -8.12
CA SER A 309 8.62 -4.98 -9.05
C SER A 309 8.22 -6.03 -10.09
N LEU A 310 9.16 -6.85 -10.56
CA LEU A 310 8.90 -7.98 -11.46
C LEU A 310 8.19 -9.15 -10.75
N LEU A 311 8.69 -9.57 -9.58
CA LEU A 311 8.13 -10.68 -8.81
C LEU A 311 6.68 -10.42 -8.37
N SER A 312 6.35 -9.16 -8.06
CA SER A 312 5.02 -8.76 -7.63
C SER A 312 4.15 -8.28 -8.79
N ARG A 313 4.71 -8.05 -9.99
CA ARG A 313 4.06 -7.29 -11.08
C ARG A 313 3.46 -6.00 -10.55
N ASP A 314 4.31 -5.21 -9.91
CA ASP A 314 3.89 -3.95 -9.34
C ASP A 314 3.48 -2.94 -10.42
N TYR A 315 2.33 -2.31 -10.22
CA TYR A 315 1.82 -1.20 -11.04
C TYR A 315 1.62 0.09 -10.23
N HIS A 316 1.98 0.12 -8.94
CA HIS A 316 1.84 1.32 -8.11
C HIS A 316 3.01 2.28 -8.26
N GLN A 317 4.21 1.79 -8.58
CA GLN A 317 5.44 2.59 -8.72
C GLN A 317 5.56 3.21 -10.12
N GLN A 318 4.76 4.25 -10.37
CA GLN A 318 4.64 4.88 -11.68
C GLN A 318 5.34 6.24 -11.72
N ASN A 319 5.52 6.80 -12.91
CA ASN A 319 5.97 8.19 -13.10
C ASN A 319 5.12 9.21 -12.32
N THR A 320 3.86 8.86 -12.03
CA THR A 320 2.87 9.71 -11.36
C THR A 320 2.54 9.23 -9.94
N GLY A 321 3.32 8.32 -9.33
CA GLY A 321 2.99 7.87 -7.99
C GLY A 321 3.94 6.87 -7.33
N ASN A 322 3.95 6.97 -5.99
CA ASN A 322 4.57 6.08 -5.02
C ASN A 322 6.10 5.95 -5.07
N LEU A 323 6.79 6.84 -5.79
CA LEU A 323 8.25 6.87 -5.84
C LEU A 323 8.85 7.47 -4.57
N ASN A 324 9.86 6.79 -4.04
CA ASN A 324 10.58 7.21 -2.84
C ASN A 324 12.07 6.92 -3.01
N PHE A 325 12.91 7.90 -2.67
CA PHE A 325 14.36 7.77 -2.78
C PHE A 325 15.06 8.26 -1.52
N TYR A 326 16.14 7.59 -1.15
CA TYR A 326 17.11 8.07 -0.18
C TYR A 326 18.33 8.61 -0.91
N TYR A 327 18.83 9.78 -0.52
CA TYR A 327 20.10 10.31 -0.98
C TYR A 327 21.17 10.13 0.10
N ASP A 328 22.22 9.39 -0.24
CA ASP A 328 23.39 9.18 0.60
C ASP A 328 24.48 10.22 0.30
N PRO A 329 24.69 11.22 1.18
CA PRO A 329 25.69 12.26 0.96
C PRO A 329 27.13 11.74 1.07
N THR A 330 27.35 10.56 1.64
CA THR A 330 28.71 9.98 1.77
C THR A 330 29.21 9.39 0.46
N ARG A 331 28.28 9.06 -0.45
CA ARG A 331 28.57 8.45 -1.76
C ARG A 331 28.11 9.30 -2.95
N ASP A 332 27.38 10.39 -2.71
CA ASP A 332 26.68 11.20 -3.71
C ASP A 332 25.77 10.34 -4.62
N LYS A 333 25.00 9.42 -4.00
CA LYS A 333 24.11 8.50 -4.72
C LYS A 333 22.73 8.42 -4.12
N PHE A 334 21.75 8.22 -5.00
CA PHE A 334 20.39 7.83 -4.65
C PHE A 334 20.28 6.31 -4.47
N GLU A 335 19.39 5.89 -3.58
CA GLU A 335 18.89 4.53 -3.44
C GLU A 335 17.35 4.55 -3.57
N PRO A 336 16.74 3.61 -4.29
CA PRO A 336 15.29 3.45 -4.25
C PRO A 336 14.85 2.96 -2.86
N ILE A 337 13.62 3.33 -2.50
CA ILE A 337 12.95 2.83 -1.30
C ILE A 337 11.70 2.07 -1.73
N GLY A 338 11.60 0.79 -1.35
CA GLY A 338 10.40 -0.02 -1.56
C GLY A 338 9.28 0.40 -0.60
N PHE A 339 8.14 0.79 -1.16
CA PHE A 339 6.97 1.24 -0.39
C PHE A 339 5.69 1.08 -1.20
N ASP A 340 4.60 0.61 -0.58
CA ASP A 340 3.25 0.58 -1.18
C ASP A 340 3.18 -0.07 -2.57
N MET A 341 3.91 -1.18 -2.74
CA MET A 341 3.88 -1.97 -3.95
C MET A 341 2.64 -2.87 -3.95
N THR A 342 2.37 -3.44 -5.12
CA THR A 342 1.25 -4.36 -5.33
C THR A 342 1.73 -5.70 -5.80
N THR A 343 0.93 -6.72 -5.48
CA THR A 343 1.08 -8.06 -6.02
C THR A 343 -0.08 -8.41 -6.95
N LYS A 344 0.22 -8.73 -8.20
CA LYS A 344 -0.71 -9.19 -9.24
C LYS A 344 -0.07 -10.33 -10.03
N GLU A 345 -0.90 -11.16 -10.67
CA GLU A 345 -0.39 -12.20 -11.56
C GLU A 345 0.23 -11.59 -12.83
N LEU A 346 1.40 -12.07 -13.21
CA LEU A 346 2.14 -11.67 -14.42
C LEU A 346 1.34 -11.90 -15.71
N ARG A 347 1.29 -10.88 -16.56
CA ARG A 347 0.80 -10.96 -17.95
C ARG A 347 1.84 -11.63 -18.84
N GLU A 348 1.65 -11.59 -20.16
CA GLU A 348 2.58 -12.16 -21.14
C GLU A 348 3.92 -11.42 -21.23
N THR A 349 4.01 -10.21 -20.68
CA THR A 349 5.21 -9.40 -20.65
C THR A 349 5.42 -8.73 -19.28
N PHE A 350 6.65 -8.30 -19.01
CA PHE A 350 7.00 -7.37 -17.96
C PHE A 350 6.76 -5.94 -18.42
N GLU A 351 5.73 -5.32 -17.85
CA GLU A 351 5.26 -3.97 -18.19
C GLU A 351 6.14 -2.95 -17.46
N VAL A 352 6.93 -2.15 -18.20
CA VAL A 352 7.78 -1.09 -17.62
C VAL A 352 7.46 0.30 -18.16
N PHE A 353 6.46 0.40 -19.03
CA PHE A 353 6.09 1.62 -19.73
C PHE A 353 5.57 2.74 -18.82
N ASP A 354 5.12 2.42 -17.61
CA ASP A 354 4.57 3.38 -16.64
C ASP A 354 5.62 3.96 -15.69
N ASN A 355 6.87 3.49 -15.76
CA ASN A 355 7.99 3.97 -14.95
C ASN A 355 9.22 4.21 -15.83
N ARG A 356 9.57 5.48 -16.01
CA ARG A 356 10.67 5.93 -16.86
C ARG A 356 12.00 5.35 -16.45
N LEU A 357 12.27 5.27 -15.15
CA LEU A 357 13.56 4.76 -14.68
C LEU A 357 13.71 3.28 -15.06
N LYS A 358 12.67 2.44 -14.81
CA LYS A 358 12.64 1.04 -15.29
C LYS A 358 12.77 0.97 -16.80
N ASN A 359 11.97 1.76 -17.52
CA ASN A 359 11.93 1.80 -18.98
C ASN A 359 13.32 2.06 -19.58
N ARG A 360 13.98 3.16 -19.17
CA ARG A 360 15.30 3.54 -19.70
C ARG A 360 16.40 2.57 -19.31
N ILE A 361 16.41 2.11 -18.05
CA ILE A 361 17.43 1.16 -17.59
C ILE A 361 17.35 -0.12 -18.42
N LEU A 362 16.15 -0.65 -18.66
CA LEU A 362 16.00 -1.91 -19.38
C LEU A 362 16.13 -1.76 -20.91
N GLN A 363 15.97 -0.55 -21.48
CA GLN A 363 16.32 -0.32 -22.88
C GLN A 363 17.84 -0.31 -23.11
N HIS A 364 18.63 0.04 -22.10
CA HIS A 364 20.08 -0.01 -22.18
C HIS A 364 20.63 -1.43 -21.95
N GLU A 365 21.15 -2.03 -23.01
CA GLU A 365 21.45 -3.46 -23.10
C GLU A 365 22.39 -4.00 -22.00
N PRO A 366 23.53 -3.34 -21.67
CA PRO A 366 24.36 -3.75 -20.53
C PRO A 366 23.62 -3.77 -19.18
N PHE A 367 22.74 -2.81 -18.93
CA PHE A 367 21.98 -2.77 -17.68
C PHE A 367 20.90 -3.84 -17.64
N ARG A 368 20.23 -4.09 -18.77
CA ARG A 368 19.24 -5.16 -18.89
C ARG A 368 19.86 -6.53 -18.68
N ARG A 369 21.02 -6.82 -19.29
CA ARG A 369 21.73 -8.10 -19.06
C ARG A 369 22.06 -8.33 -17.60
N GLU A 370 22.52 -7.30 -16.90
CA GLU A 370 22.84 -7.39 -15.47
C GLU A 370 21.58 -7.68 -14.64
N PHE A 371 20.48 -6.99 -14.93
CA PHE A 371 19.18 -7.25 -14.30
C PHE A 371 18.68 -8.68 -14.56
N GLU A 372 18.72 -9.14 -15.81
CA GLU A 372 18.29 -10.49 -16.19
C GLU A 372 19.18 -11.57 -15.56
N THR A 373 20.49 -11.32 -15.43
CA THR A 373 21.43 -12.23 -14.75
C THR A 373 21.05 -12.41 -13.28
N ARG A 374 20.75 -11.32 -12.58
CA ARG A 374 20.31 -11.36 -11.17
C ARG A 374 18.96 -12.01 -11.01
N THR A 375 18.02 -11.67 -11.89
CA THR A 375 16.68 -12.26 -11.90
C THR A 375 16.80 -13.77 -12.08
N ARG A 376 17.56 -14.23 -13.08
CA ARG A 376 17.83 -15.65 -13.34
C ARG A 376 18.45 -16.35 -12.15
N ALA A 377 19.44 -15.75 -11.50
CA ALA A 377 20.05 -16.30 -10.30
C ALA A 377 19.02 -16.46 -9.16
N TYR A 378 18.07 -15.53 -9.03
CA TYR A 378 17.01 -15.61 -8.04
C TYR A 378 16.02 -16.74 -8.34
N VAL A 379 15.45 -16.77 -9.55
CA VAL A 379 14.36 -17.70 -9.89
C VAL A 379 14.82 -19.13 -10.18
N ASN A 380 16.10 -19.34 -10.52
CA ASN A 380 16.66 -20.69 -10.70
C ASN A 380 17.03 -21.36 -9.38
N ASN A 381 16.98 -20.64 -8.26
CA ASN A 381 17.22 -21.19 -6.94
C ASN A 381 15.87 -21.42 -6.23
N GLN A 382 15.38 -22.66 -6.23
CA GLN A 382 14.12 -23.03 -5.59
C GLN A 382 14.03 -22.63 -4.11
N LYS A 383 15.17 -22.57 -3.40
CA LYS A 383 15.21 -22.13 -2.00
C LYS A 383 14.72 -20.71 -1.82
N ASN A 384 14.81 -19.85 -2.85
CA ASN A 384 14.26 -18.50 -2.78
C ASN A 384 12.74 -18.51 -2.73
N LEU A 385 12.07 -19.35 -3.53
CA LEU A 385 10.62 -19.49 -3.47
C LEU A 385 10.19 -20.13 -2.14
N GLU A 386 10.90 -21.16 -1.68
CA GLU A 386 10.62 -21.81 -0.39
C GLU A 386 10.73 -20.81 0.78
N ASP A 387 11.77 -19.97 0.78
CA ASP A 387 12.00 -18.93 1.77
C ASP A 387 10.89 -17.86 1.76
N ASP A 388 10.53 -17.37 0.57
CA ASP A 388 9.47 -16.37 0.41
C ASP A 388 8.11 -16.90 0.90
N LEU A 389 7.76 -18.14 0.53
CA LEU A 389 6.53 -18.79 0.99
C LEU A 389 6.55 -19.06 2.49
N ALA A 390 7.67 -19.52 3.04
CA ALA A 390 7.81 -19.75 4.47
C ALA A 390 7.65 -18.44 5.27
N TYR A 391 8.16 -17.32 4.76
CA TYR A 391 7.94 -16.01 5.34
C TYR A 391 6.46 -15.63 5.30
N TYR A 392 5.84 -15.69 4.10
CA TYR A 392 4.44 -15.33 3.89
C TYR A 392 3.49 -16.16 4.77
N ASP A 393 3.64 -17.49 4.75
CA ASP A 393 2.81 -18.43 5.50
C ASP A 393 2.93 -18.19 7.02
N ARG A 394 4.14 -17.85 7.50
CA ARG A 394 4.36 -17.49 8.91
C ARG A 394 3.62 -16.21 9.29
N VAL A 395 3.66 -15.18 8.45
CA VAL A 395 2.94 -13.93 8.70
C VAL A 395 1.43 -14.18 8.73
N VAL A 396 0.89 -14.89 7.73
CA VAL A 396 -0.55 -15.25 7.70
C VAL A 396 -0.96 -16.01 8.97
N ALA A 397 -0.19 -17.04 9.36
CA ALA A 397 -0.46 -17.81 10.56
C ALA A 397 -0.38 -16.96 11.84
N SER A 398 0.51 -15.97 11.88
CA SER A 398 0.68 -15.09 13.05
C SER A 398 -0.50 -14.16 13.30
N ILE A 399 -1.24 -13.79 12.25
CA ILE A 399 -2.39 -12.86 12.34
C ILE A 399 -3.76 -13.54 12.22
N GLU A 400 -3.81 -14.79 11.75
CA GLU A 400 -5.06 -15.49 11.40
C GLU A 400 -6.11 -15.41 12.53
N LYS A 401 -5.72 -15.77 13.75
CA LYS A 401 -6.67 -15.81 14.87
C LYS A 401 -7.12 -14.42 15.31
N ASP A 402 -6.23 -13.43 15.24
CA ASP A 402 -6.57 -12.03 15.50
C ASP A 402 -7.55 -11.49 14.45
N VAL A 403 -7.36 -11.82 13.17
CA VAL A 403 -8.29 -11.45 12.09
C VAL A 403 -9.66 -12.14 12.26
N ILE A 404 -9.69 -13.40 12.71
CA ILE A 404 -10.96 -14.08 13.03
C ILE A 404 -11.67 -13.36 14.18
N ALA A 405 -10.95 -13.00 15.25
CA ALA A 405 -11.48 -12.31 16.42
C ALA A 405 -11.88 -10.85 16.14
N ASP A 406 -11.28 -10.23 15.13
CA ASP A 406 -11.55 -8.85 14.73
C ASP A 406 -12.99 -8.70 14.20
N THR A 407 -13.85 -8.10 15.02
CA THR A 407 -15.24 -7.79 14.64
C THR A 407 -15.37 -6.46 13.89
N ALA A 408 -14.32 -5.65 13.84
CA ALA A 408 -14.27 -4.33 13.21
C ALA A 408 -13.74 -4.35 11.76
N LYS A 409 -12.96 -5.38 11.36
CA LYS A 409 -12.45 -5.57 9.98
C LYS A 409 -13.54 -5.40 8.93
N LEU A 410 -13.24 -4.86 7.75
CA LEU A 410 -14.26 -4.65 6.73
C LEU A 410 -14.69 -5.94 6.02
N PRO A 411 -13.76 -6.81 5.56
CA PRO A 411 -14.14 -8.05 4.89
C PRO A 411 -14.54 -9.14 5.88
N PRO A 412 -15.39 -10.11 5.48
CA PRO A 412 -15.63 -11.32 6.26
C PRO A 412 -14.36 -12.17 6.38
N THR A 413 -14.29 -13.02 7.39
CA THR A 413 -13.17 -13.96 7.60
C THR A 413 -12.95 -14.88 6.40
N ALA A 414 -14.00 -15.27 5.66
CA ALA A 414 -13.86 -16.07 4.45
C ALA A 414 -13.04 -15.36 3.36
N THR A 415 -13.15 -14.04 3.26
CA THR A 415 -12.37 -13.23 2.30
C THR A 415 -10.89 -13.20 2.66
N PHE A 416 -10.56 -13.12 3.97
CA PHE A 416 -9.16 -13.25 4.41
C PHE A 416 -8.53 -14.57 3.93
N TYR A 417 -9.22 -15.70 4.09
CA TYR A 417 -8.72 -16.98 3.61
C TYR A 417 -8.59 -17.04 2.08
N SER A 418 -9.60 -16.54 1.35
CA SER A 418 -9.55 -16.58 -0.12
C SER A 418 -8.46 -15.66 -0.68
N GLU A 419 -8.26 -14.47 -0.10
CA GLU A 419 -7.24 -13.52 -0.55
C GLU A 419 -5.84 -14.01 -0.18
N THR A 420 -5.65 -14.53 1.03
CA THR A 420 -4.34 -15.05 1.43
C THR A 420 -3.90 -16.23 0.57
N GLU A 421 -4.81 -17.11 0.18
CA GLU A 421 -4.50 -18.21 -0.75
C GLU A 421 -4.29 -17.73 -2.18
N PHE A 422 -5.08 -16.74 -2.64
CA PHE A 422 -4.89 -16.11 -3.95
C PHE A 422 -3.47 -15.54 -4.07
N TYR A 423 -3.03 -14.71 -3.12
CA TYR A 423 -1.70 -14.10 -3.17
C TYR A 423 -0.58 -15.13 -3.02
N ARG A 424 -0.77 -16.15 -2.18
CA ARG A 424 0.17 -17.28 -2.08
C ARG A 424 0.36 -17.98 -3.43
N SER A 425 -0.74 -18.21 -4.14
CA SER A 425 -0.73 -18.80 -5.48
C SER A 425 -0.08 -17.86 -6.51
N THR A 426 -0.38 -16.56 -6.46
CA THR A 426 0.24 -15.55 -7.32
C THR A 426 1.76 -15.50 -7.16
N ILE A 427 2.27 -15.60 -5.92
CA ILE A 427 3.72 -15.66 -5.66
C ILE A 427 4.38 -16.82 -6.40
N ILE A 428 3.76 -18.01 -6.34
CA ILE A 428 4.25 -19.22 -7.02
C ILE A 428 4.17 -19.03 -8.54
N THR A 429 3.01 -18.64 -9.06
CA THR A 429 2.78 -18.46 -10.49
C THR A 429 3.76 -17.45 -11.09
N ASN A 430 3.98 -16.32 -10.43
CA ASN A 430 4.90 -15.30 -10.93
C ASN A 430 6.35 -15.80 -10.95
N PHE A 431 6.80 -16.44 -9.87
CA PHE A 431 8.16 -16.98 -9.77
C PHE A 431 8.44 -18.00 -10.90
N GLU A 432 7.50 -18.92 -11.11
CA GLU A 432 7.60 -19.96 -12.14
C GLU A 432 7.52 -19.37 -13.56
N LYS A 433 6.65 -18.38 -13.79
CA LYS A 433 6.53 -17.70 -15.08
C LYS A 433 7.81 -16.94 -15.46
N ILE A 434 8.42 -16.23 -14.50
CA ILE A 434 9.71 -15.54 -14.71
C ILE A 434 10.81 -16.56 -15.02
N ARG A 435 10.85 -17.69 -14.30
CA ARG A 435 11.81 -18.78 -14.57
C ARG A 435 11.64 -19.29 -16.00
N GLN A 436 10.41 -19.57 -16.41
CA GLN A 436 10.10 -20.03 -17.77
C GLN A 436 10.57 -19.02 -18.83
N TRP A 437 10.25 -17.74 -18.69
CA TRP A 437 10.70 -16.70 -19.63
C TRP A 437 12.22 -16.68 -19.79
N LEU A 438 12.94 -16.77 -18.68
CA LEU A 438 14.39 -16.76 -18.71
C LEU A 438 14.96 -18.06 -19.29
N ASP A 439 14.35 -19.22 -19.03
CA ASP A 439 14.75 -20.50 -19.65
C ASP A 439 14.55 -20.49 -21.17
N GLU A 440 13.54 -19.76 -21.66
CA GLU A 440 13.25 -19.58 -23.10
C GLU A 440 14.13 -18.49 -23.76
N GLY A 441 14.79 -17.63 -22.96
CA GLY A 441 15.72 -16.63 -23.46
C GLY A 441 15.86 -15.42 -22.53
N GLU A 442 15.34 -14.28 -22.96
CA GLU A 442 15.38 -12.99 -22.27
C GLU A 442 13.99 -12.67 -21.70
N LEU A 443 13.88 -11.67 -20.82
CA LEU A 443 12.58 -11.26 -20.30
C LEU A 443 11.75 -10.64 -21.43
N PRO A 444 10.48 -11.06 -21.64
CA PRO A 444 9.60 -10.37 -22.57
C PRO A 444 9.16 -9.04 -21.95
N ILE A 445 9.71 -7.92 -22.43
CA ILE A 445 9.47 -6.59 -21.83
C ILE A 445 8.59 -5.75 -22.74
N THR A 446 7.61 -5.04 -22.16
CA THR A 446 6.84 -4.00 -22.85
C THR A 446 7.33 -2.63 -22.42
N PHE A 447 8.00 -1.95 -23.34
CA PHE A 447 8.57 -0.61 -23.17
C PHE A 447 7.57 0.50 -23.49
N ALA A 448 7.81 1.69 -22.95
CA ALA A 448 7.20 2.91 -23.44
C ALA A 448 7.93 3.44 -24.68
N GLU A 449 7.17 3.99 -25.62
CA GLU A 449 7.69 4.76 -26.74
C GLU A 449 7.98 6.20 -26.26
N GLU A 450 9.12 6.40 -25.60
CA GLU A 450 9.64 7.73 -25.22
C GLU A 450 10.92 8.04 -26.01
N GLU A 451 11.05 9.26 -26.53
CA GLU A 451 12.29 9.77 -27.13
C GLU A 451 13.00 10.71 -26.15
N TYR A 452 14.30 10.52 -25.95
CA TYR A 452 15.11 11.32 -25.03
C TYR A 452 16.14 12.19 -25.75
N PRO A 453 16.43 13.43 -25.27
CA PRO A 453 15.81 14.12 -24.15
C PRO A 453 14.30 14.34 -24.36
N LEU A 454 13.51 14.25 -23.28
CA LEU A 454 12.08 14.52 -23.38
C LEU A 454 11.88 15.95 -23.87
N THR A 455 11.06 16.11 -24.92
CA THR A 455 10.65 17.45 -25.37
C THR A 455 9.88 18.16 -24.25
N LYS A 456 10.12 19.47 -24.12
CA LYS A 456 9.54 20.31 -23.07
C LYS A 456 8.02 20.41 -23.15
#